data_AF-A0A349B4A7-F1
#
_entry.id   AF-A0A349B4A7-F1
#
_cell.length_a   1.000
_cell.length_b   1.000
_cell.length_c   1.000
_cell.angle_alpha   90.00
_cell.angle_beta   90.00
_cell.angle_gamma   90.00
#
_symmetry.space_group_name_H-M   'P 1'
#
loop_
_entity.id
_entity.type
_entity.pdbx_description
1 polymer ?
#
loop_
_entity_poly.entity_id
_entity_poly.type
_entity_poly.pdbx_seq_one_letter_code
_entity_poly.pdbx_strand_id
1 'polypeptide(L)'
;MPGNRLEEVAPGVLVATSRFMATNTVVVVHGRDALLVDPGVHLDELESLAGELLARRLQPVGGFATHAHWDHVLWHRGLGDVPRWASSATVTEGIAHHHELVDQAEAVVELDDERLGLSLTPVEGALPWTGPEAVPVGHDAHATGHAALHLPELGLLVAGDMGSDIEVPLLEHGVPGPQALLAYHEGLERLAALAPVDLVVTGHGHVCDGAMWRRRLDADRRYLDDIAAGRPTDDTRLVEPWLEDADAGMRASLTKREWRVWARALASPDETASAAVREGITTFLGRRPGVVAAYVPLPGEVDLAGLLDIGADVIALPCMEPDGTVSWRRDEGRRQRNRLGFGQPSADLPVVDPVDFDLLLVPGRLFDHHGIRLGRGGGHYDRLLPRLRPGAAVVGVTVDERIVPRLPTDQHDRPMTHLATQSGVRAVSGFRT
;
A
#
# COMPACT_ATOMS: atom_id res chain seq x y z
N MET A 1 3.28 28.18 27.22
CA MET A 1 4.50 27.49 27.70
C MET A 1 5.67 28.10 26.94
N PRO A 2 6.91 28.18 27.46
CA PRO A 2 8.02 28.56 26.59
C PRO A 2 8.08 27.57 25.42
N GLY A 3 8.28 28.06 24.19
CA GLY A 3 8.31 27.24 22.99
C GLY A 3 9.32 26.09 23.10
N ASN A 4 9.09 25.00 22.36
CA ASN A 4 9.88 23.78 22.50
C ASN A 4 11.34 24.03 22.16
N ARG A 5 12.22 23.42 22.96
CA ARG A 5 13.66 23.65 22.89
C ARG A 5 14.30 22.75 21.83
N LEU A 6 15.30 23.25 21.10
CA LEU A 6 16.12 22.38 20.23
C LEU A 6 17.04 21.48 21.07
N GLU A 7 16.86 20.18 20.95
CA GLU A 7 17.68 19.14 21.59
C GLU A 7 18.61 18.48 20.58
N GLU A 8 19.89 18.34 20.92
CA GLU A 8 20.86 17.64 20.06
C GLU A 8 20.75 16.13 20.28
N VAL A 9 20.20 15.42 19.29
CA VAL A 9 19.96 13.97 19.35
C VAL A 9 21.11 13.16 18.76
N ALA A 10 21.90 13.78 17.89
CA ALA A 10 23.19 13.29 17.39
C ALA A 10 24.06 14.49 16.99
N PRO A 11 25.38 14.33 16.82
CA PRO A 11 26.26 15.43 16.44
C PRO A 11 25.76 16.16 15.18
N GLY A 12 25.39 17.44 15.33
CA GLY A 12 24.88 18.26 14.23
C GLY A 12 23.43 17.95 13.81
N VAL A 13 22.68 17.16 14.59
CA VAL A 13 21.25 16.89 14.36
C VAL A 13 20.48 17.36 15.59
N LEU A 14 19.70 18.43 15.43
CA LEU A 14 18.84 18.99 16.46
C LEU A 14 17.38 18.66 16.15
N VAL A 15 16.59 18.40 17.18
CA VAL A 15 15.14 18.17 17.08
C VAL A 15 14.40 19.06 18.06
N ALA A 16 13.29 19.64 17.63
CA ALA A 16 12.30 20.24 18.51
C ALA A 16 10.96 19.53 18.27
N THR A 17 10.25 19.19 19.32
CA THR A 17 8.98 18.44 19.24
C THR A 17 7.84 19.34 19.68
N SER A 18 6.89 19.61 18.78
CA SER A 18 5.67 20.38 19.00
C SER A 18 4.80 19.79 20.10
N ARG A 19 4.04 20.65 20.79
CA ARG A 19 2.96 20.18 21.68
C ARG A 19 1.75 19.65 20.91
N PHE A 20 1.62 20.01 19.64
CA PHE A 20 0.64 19.44 18.73
C PHE A 20 1.15 18.08 18.28
N MET A 21 0.45 17.01 18.67
CA MET A 21 0.65 15.64 18.18
C MET A 21 2.11 15.14 18.18
N ALA A 22 2.95 15.69 19.07
CA ALA A 22 4.39 15.44 19.07
C ALA A 22 5.04 15.59 17.68
N THR A 23 4.63 16.59 16.89
CA THR A 23 5.20 16.87 15.56
C THR A 23 6.66 17.32 15.69
N ASN A 24 7.60 16.70 14.99
CA ASN A 24 9.02 16.99 15.06
C ASN A 24 9.46 17.93 13.95
N THR A 25 10.23 18.93 14.36
CA THR A 25 11.11 19.70 13.49
C THR A 25 12.52 19.16 13.59
N VAL A 26 13.18 18.98 12.44
CA VAL A 26 14.58 18.60 12.38
C VAL A 26 15.42 19.77 11.89
N VAL A 27 16.56 20.00 12.53
CA VAL A 27 17.59 20.93 12.06
C VAL A 27 18.90 20.18 11.91
N VAL A 28 19.39 20.08 10.68
CA VAL A 28 20.72 19.53 10.37
C VAL A 28 21.71 20.69 10.27
N VAL A 29 22.79 20.61 11.04
CA VAL A 29 23.79 21.67 11.17
C VAL A 29 25.10 21.27 10.51
N HIS A 30 25.61 22.12 9.62
CA HIS A 30 26.94 22.00 9.03
C HIS A 30 27.72 23.32 9.16
N GLY A 31 28.68 23.36 10.10
CA GLY A 31 29.38 24.59 10.43
C GLY A 31 28.45 25.62 11.07
N ARG A 32 28.03 26.63 10.31
CA ARG A 32 26.98 27.57 10.72
C ARG A 32 25.67 27.39 9.95
N ASP A 33 25.67 26.59 8.89
CA ASP A 33 24.53 26.44 8.01
C ASP A 33 23.55 25.45 8.65
N ALA A 34 22.26 25.76 8.55
CA ALA A 34 21.16 24.97 9.08
C ALA A 34 20.18 24.63 7.96
N LEU A 35 19.95 23.34 7.75
CA LEU A 35 18.86 22.81 6.93
C LEU A 35 17.71 22.42 7.85
N LEU A 36 16.52 22.97 7.61
CA LEU A 36 15.33 22.70 8.41
C LEU A 36 14.41 21.72 7.69
N VAL A 37 13.79 20.81 8.43
CA VAL A 37 12.74 19.91 7.93
C VAL A 37 11.51 20.09 8.81
N ASP A 38 10.36 20.35 8.18
CA ASP A 38 9.04 20.50 8.79
C ASP A 38 9.04 21.40 10.06
N PRO A 39 9.30 22.72 9.92
CA PRO A 39 9.56 23.58 11.07
C PRO A 39 8.29 24.09 11.75
N GLY A 40 8.15 23.73 13.04
CA GLY A 40 7.18 24.23 14.00
C GLY A 40 5.72 23.97 13.65
N VAL A 41 4.83 24.11 14.64
CA VAL A 41 3.38 24.08 14.41
C VAL A 41 2.75 25.39 14.90
N HIS A 42 3.01 25.75 16.16
CA HIS A 42 2.48 26.98 16.73
C HIS A 42 3.41 28.18 16.53
N LEU A 43 2.85 29.41 16.58
CA LEU A 43 3.64 30.65 16.44
C LEU A 43 4.80 30.72 17.42
N ASP A 44 4.52 30.50 18.70
CA ASP A 44 5.50 30.63 19.77
C ASP A 44 6.63 29.60 19.63
N GLU A 45 6.35 28.45 19.02
CA GLU A 45 7.35 27.42 18.70
C GLU A 45 8.22 27.86 17.52
N LEU A 46 7.62 28.41 16.47
CA LEU A 46 8.32 28.97 15.31
C LEU A 46 9.19 30.18 15.68
N GLU A 47 8.69 31.08 16.53
CA GLU A 47 9.44 32.22 17.06
C GLU A 47 10.60 31.75 17.95
N SER A 48 10.33 30.77 18.83
CA SER A 48 11.35 30.15 19.69
C SER A 48 12.45 29.48 18.85
N LEU A 49 12.07 28.73 17.81
CA LEU A 49 12.99 28.07 16.88
C LEU A 49 13.92 29.10 16.22
N ALA A 50 13.37 30.17 15.66
CA ALA A 50 14.16 31.25 15.06
C ALA A 50 15.10 31.91 16.08
N GLY A 51 14.61 32.17 17.30
CA GLY A 51 15.40 32.73 18.39
C GLY A 51 16.56 31.82 18.83
N GLU A 52 16.33 30.51 18.88
CA GLU A 52 17.36 29.52 19.22
C GLU A 52 18.44 29.39 18.15
N LEU A 53 18.07 29.37 16.87
CA LEU A 53 19.04 29.36 15.78
C LEU A 53 19.94 30.59 15.85
N LEU A 54 19.36 31.77 16.07
CA LEU A 54 20.10 33.02 16.25
C LEU A 54 21.02 32.96 17.48
N ALA A 55 20.52 32.48 18.63
CA ALA A 55 21.31 32.34 19.86
C ALA A 55 22.51 31.39 19.70
N ARG A 56 22.33 30.33 18.90
CA ARG A 56 23.38 29.35 18.53
C ARG A 56 24.27 29.82 17.38
N ARG A 57 23.98 31.00 16.78
CA ARG A 57 24.66 31.56 15.60
C ARG A 57 24.60 30.65 14.37
N LEU A 58 23.49 29.94 14.23
CA LEU A 58 23.15 29.12 13.08
C LEU A 58 22.35 29.96 12.07
N GLN A 59 22.61 29.73 10.80
CA GLN A 59 21.97 30.41 9.68
C GLN A 59 21.18 29.40 8.86
N PRO A 60 19.84 29.52 8.82
CA PRO A 60 19.05 28.78 7.84
C PRO A 60 19.60 29.01 6.44
N VAL A 61 19.81 27.93 5.69
CA VAL A 61 20.23 27.99 4.27
C VAL A 61 19.21 27.33 3.34
N GLY A 62 18.27 26.58 3.91
CA GLY A 62 17.13 26.02 3.21
C GLY A 62 16.19 25.26 4.12
N GLY A 63 15.03 24.93 3.59
CA GLY A 63 14.02 24.08 4.21
C GLY A 63 13.65 22.90 3.33
N PHE A 64 13.13 21.84 3.93
CA PHE A 64 12.51 20.73 3.21
C PHE A 64 11.15 20.42 3.85
N ALA A 65 10.10 20.31 3.03
CA ALA A 65 8.80 19.85 3.46
C ALA A 65 8.64 18.39 3.03
N THR A 66 8.39 17.50 3.99
CA THR A 66 8.26 16.06 3.69
C THR A 66 7.03 15.77 2.84
N HIS A 67 5.92 16.49 3.04
CA HIS A 67 4.69 16.33 2.27
C HIS A 67 3.74 17.53 2.43
N ALA A 68 2.60 17.50 1.73
CA ALA A 68 1.68 18.63 1.59
C ALA A 68 0.58 18.66 2.68
N HIS A 69 0.88 18.25 3.91
CA HIS A 69 0.00 18.52 5.05
C HIS A 69 0.36 19.86 5.69
N TRP A 70 -0.64 20.54 6.24
CA TRP A 70 -0.53 21.93 6.65
C TRP A 70 0.56 22.14 7.71
N ASP A 71 0.76 21.17 8.61
CA ASP A 71 1.73 21.18 9.70
C ASP A 71 3.17 20.82 9.26
N HIS A 72 3.37 20.44 7.99
CA HIS A 72 4.69 20.16 7.41
C HIS A 72 5.15 21.23 6.40
N VAL A 73 4.26 22.18 6.05
CA VAL A 73 4.54 23.24 5.07
C VAL A 73 4.61 24.64 5.68
N LEU A 74 4.50 24.76 7.00
CA LEU A 74 4.61 26.03 7.71
C LEU A 74 6.00 26.64 7.59
N TRP A 75 6.06 27.96 7.57
CA TRP A 75 7.32 28.69 7.60
C TRP A 75 7.17 30.03 8.28
N HIS A 76 8.14 30.39 9.11
CA HIS A 76 8.16 31.68 9.78
C HIS A 76 9.26 32.57 9.21
N ARG A 77 8.96 33.86 8.97
CA ARG A 77 9.93 34.84 8.44
C ARG A 77 11.24 34.95 9.24
N GLY A 78 11.21 34.63 10.54
CA GLY A 78 12.39 34.61 11.40
C GLY A 78 13.41 33.54 11.01
N LEU A 79 12.98 32.54 10.21
CA LEU A 79 13.84 31.52 9.61
C LEU A 79 14.47 32.02 8.29
N GLY A 80 14.18 33.24 7.86
CA GLY A 80 14.72 33.86 6.66
C GLY A 80 13.98 33.52 5.37
N ASP A 81 14.35 34.24 4.31
CA ASP A 81 13.91 34.00 2.93
C ASP A 81 14.93 33.10 2.23
N VAL A 82 14.77 31.79 2.43
CA VAL A 82 15.67 30.75 1.90
C VAL A 82 14.87 29.76 1.05
N PRO A 83 15.50 29.04 0.13
CA PRO A 83 14.82 28.02 -0.66
C PRO A 83 14.18 26.97 0.25
N ARG A 84 12.97 26.56 -0.10
CA ARG A 84 12.26 25.45 0.56
C ARG A 84 11.92 24.43 -0.49
N TRP A 85 12.40 23.21 -0.30
CA TRP A 85 12.29 22.14 -1.27
C TRP A 85 11.23 21.13 -0.87
N ALA A 86 10.65 20.47 -1.86
CA ALA A 86 9.78 19.32 -1.69
C ALA A 86 9.76 18.49 -2.98
N SER A 87 9.10 17.33 -2.97
CA SER A 87 8.87 16.59 -4.21
C SER A 87 7.98 17.39 -5.17
N SER A 88 8.10 17.12 -6.48
CA SER A 88 7.24 17.77 -7.48
C SER A 88 5.74 17.52 -7.24
N ALA A 89 5.39 16.34 -6.72
CA ALA A 89 4.01 16.02 -6.36
C ALA A 89 3.57 16.81 -5.13
N THR A 90 4.37 16.89 -4.06
CA THR A 90 4.08 17.74 -2.88
C THR A 90 3.89 19.21 -3.24
N VAL A 91 4.74 19.76 -4.12
CA VAL A 91 4.56 21.14 -4.62
C VAL A 91 3.22 21.28 -5.36
N THR A 92 2.88 20.29 -6.19
CA THR A 92 1.62 20.29 -6.95
C THR A 92 0.41 20.23 -6.02
N GLU A 93 0.41 19.30 -5.05
CA GLU A 93 -0.65 19.15 -4.06
C GLU A 93 -0.79 20.40 -3.18
N GLY A 94 0.32 20.94 -2.68
CA GLY A 94 0.31 22.17 -1.88
C GLY A 94 -0.26 23.39 -2.63
N ILE A 95 -0.03 23.49 -3.95
CA ILE A 95 -0.63 24.54 -4.78
C ILE A 95 -2.12 24.25 -5.01
N ALA A 96 -2.48 23.01 -5.36
CA ALA A 96 -3.85 22.62 -5.67
C ALA A 96 -4.79 22.77 -4.46
N HIS A 97 -4.29 22.45 -3.27
CA HIS A 97 -5.04 22.40 -2.02
C HIS A 97 -4.70 23.55 -1.06
N HIS A 98 -4.01 24.59 -1.54
CA HIS A 98 -3.56 25.72 -0.71
C HIS A 98 -4.63 26.24 0.25
N HIS A 99 -5.84 26.54 -0.25
CA HIS A 99 -6.92 27.06 0.57
C HIS A 99 -7.37 26.08 1.67
N GLU A 100 -7.43 24.78 1.37
CA GLU A 100 -7.81 23.76 2.35
C GLU A 100 -6.73 23.62 3.44
N LEU A 101 -5.45 23.72 3.06
CA LEU A 101 -4.34 23.71 4.01
C LEU A 101 -4.38 24.92 4.95
N VAL A 102 -4.70 26.11 4.42
CA VAL A 102 -4.91 27.31 5.25
C VAL A 102 -6.07 27.10 6.22
N ASP A 103 -7.24 26.67 5.73
CA ASP A 103 -8.43 26.47 6.56
C ASP A 103 -8.19 25.44 7.68
N GLN A 104 -7.47 24.34 7.37
CA GLN A 104 -7.09 23.33 8.35
C GLN A 104 -6.12 23.88 9.41
N ALA A 105 -5.11 24.64 8.98
CA ALA A 105 -4.18 25.27 9.90
C ALA A 105 -4.90 26.29 10.81
N GLU A 106 -5.79 27.12 10.27
CA GLU A 106 -6.53 28.13 11.06
C GLU A 106 -7.47 27.50 12.11
N ALA A 107 -7.91 26.25 11.88
CA ALA A 107 -8.71 25.52 12.86
C ALA A 107 -7.91 25.08 14.10
N VAL A 108 -6.58 25.02 14.00
CA VAL A 108 -5.68 24.50 15.06
C VAL A 108 -4.77 25.59 15.61
N VAL A 109 -4.27 26.48 14.75
CA VAL A 109 -3.31 27.52 15.08
C VAL A 109 -3.79 28.87 14.54
N GLU A 110 -3.64 29.93 15.35
CA GLU A 110 -3.94 31.29 14.89
C GLU A 110 -2.91 31.71 13.84
N LEU A 111 -3.19 31.60 12.55
CA LEU A 111 -2.28 32.05 11.50
C LEU A 111 -2.29 33.58 11.38
N ASP A 112 -1.13 34.17 11.13
CA ASP A 112 -1.05 35.53 10.60
C ASP A 112 -0.62 35.45 9.12
N ASP A 113 -0.88 36.51 8.35
CA ASP A 113 -0.50 36.62 6.92
C ASP A 113 1.00 36.36 6.67
N GLU A 114 1.85 36.36 7.70
CA GLU A 114 3.30 36.19 7.62
C GLU A 114 3.74 34.71 7.69
N ARG A 115 2.81 33.74 7.88
CA ARG A 115 3.10 32.30 8.09
C ARG A 115 2.83 31.37 6.91
N LEU A 116 2.01 31.79 5.97
CA LEU A 116 1.60 30.97 4.85
C LEU A 116 2.27 31.47 3.58
N GLY A 117 3.52 31.04 3.43
CA GLY A 117 4.20 31.09 2.16
C GLY A 117 4.40 29.67 1.68
N LEU A 118 3.39 29.01 1.10
CA LEU A 118 3.60 27.80 0.31
C LEU A 118 4.37 28.17 -0.97
N SER A 119 5.64 28.54 -0.79
CA SER A 119 6.62 28.68 -1.87
C SER A 119 7.64 27.58 -1.65
N LEU A 120 7.18 26.40 -2.02
CA LEU A 120 7.98 25.19 -2.17
C LEU A 120 8.52 25.14 -3.61
N THR A 121 9.75 24.67 -3.74
CA THR A 121 10.44 24.48 -5.01
C THR A 121 10.64 22.99 -5.23
N PRO A 122 10.24 22.44 -6.39
CA PRO A 122 10.48 21.03 -6.66
C PRO A 122 11.99 20.76 -6.70
N VAL A 123 12.41 19.63 -6.15
CA VAL A 123 13.79 19.17 -6.20
C VAL A 123 13.85 17.75 -6.78
N GLU A 124 14.85 17.52 -7.63
CA GLU A 124 15.18 16.20 -8.16
C GLU A 124 16.58 15.83 -7.67
N GLY A 125 16.72 14.63 -7.10
CA GLY A 125 17.99 14.21 -6.50
C GLY A 125 18.29 14.90 -5.17
N ALA A 126 19.57 15.00 -4.81
CA ALA A 126 20.02 15.56 -3.54
C ALA A 126 19.69 17.07 -3.43
N LEU A 127 19.38 17.52 -2.21
CA LEU A 127 19.08 18.91 -1.93
C LEU A 127 20.31 19.80 -2.24
N PRO A 128 20.13 20.95 -2.91
CA PRO A 128 21.23 21.85 -3.25
C PRO A 128 21.59 22.75 -2.06
N TRP A 129 22.16 22.15 -1.02
CA TRP A 129 22.64 22.83 0.19
C TRP A 129 24.11 22.52 0.47
N THR A 130 24.71 23.17 1.47
CA THR A 130 26.16 23.18 1.74
C THR A 130 26.65 22.07 2.66
N GLY A 131 25.76 21.32 3.30
CA GLY A 131 26.11 20.25 4.24
C GLY A 131 26.18 18.85 3.62
N PRO A 132 26.09 17.80 4.45
CA PRO A 132 26.08 16.41 3.99
C PRO A 132 24.99 16.14 2.94
N GLU A 133 25.22 15.14 2.08
CA GLU A 133 24.24 14.79 1.05
C GLU A 133 22.88 14.44 1.68
N ALA A 134 21.84 15.16 1.27
CA ALA A 134 20.47 14.96 1.75
C ALA A 134 19.59 14.57 0.57
N VAL A 135 19.11 13.33 0.57
CA VAL A 135 18.42 12.71 -0.56
C VAL A 135 16.95 12.49 -0.21
N PRO A 136 16.01 13.16 -0.90
CA PRO A 136 14.60 12.86 -0.80
C PRO A 136 14.31 11.42 -1.30
N VAL A 137 13.59 10.65 -0.51
CA VAL A 137 13.13 9.29 -0.82
C VAL A 137 11.61 9.34 -0.96
N GLY A 138 11.15 9.61 -2.18
CA GLY A 138 9.72 9.79 -2.48
C GLY A 138 8.92 8.49 -2.43
N HIS A 139 7.65 8.56 -2.02
CA HIS A 139 6.64 7.51 -2.06
C HIS A 139 5.23 8.11 -1.84
N ASP A 140 4.17 7.42 -2.25
CA ASP A 140 2.79 7.90 -2.09
C ASP A 140 2.07 7.22 -0.91
N ALA A 141 2.79 6.93 0.17
CA ALA A 141 2.28 6.19 1.32
C ALA A 141 1.28 7.00 2.15
N HIS A 142 1.78 7.83 3.08
CA HIS A 142 0.92 8.65 3.94
C HIS A 142 0.18 9.74 3.16
N ALA A 143 0.87 10.37 2.22
CA ALA A 143 0.33 11.42 1.37
C ALA A 143 0.93 11.32 -0.04
N THR A 144 0.19 11.80 -1.04
CA THR A 144 0.67 11.88 -2.41
C THR A 144 1.92 12.76 -2.49
N GLY A 145 2.99 12.24 -3.08
CA GLY A 145 4.27 12.93 -3.21
C GLY A 145 5.11 12.97 -1.93
N HIS A 146 4.71 12.31 -0.85
CA HIS A 146 5.49 12.28 0.38
C HIS A 146 6.95 11.85 0.10
N ALA A 147 7.90 12.53 0.73
CA ALA A 147 9.30 12.19 0.64
C ALA A 147 9.96 12.29 2.02
N ALA A 148 10.48 11.17 2.49
CA ALA A 148 11.42 11.16 3.61
C ALA A 148 12.77 11.77 3.16
N LEU A 149 13.57 12.28 4.09
CA LEU A 149 14.91 12.82 3.80
C LEU A 149 15.99 11.91 4.41
N HIS A 150 16.77 11.26 3.55
CA HIS A 150 17.87 10.38 3.99
C HIS A 150 19.22 11.11 3.87
N LEU A 151 20.00 11.10 4.96
CA LEU A 151 21.36 11.65 5.02
C LEU A 151 22.33 10.51 5.37
N PRO A 152 22.84 9.75 4.37
CA PRO A 152 23.62 8.54 4.58
C PRO A 152 24.90 8.77 5.41
N GLU A 153 25.57 9.90 5.20
CA GLU A 153 26.81 10.26 5.92
C GLU A 153 26.58 10.41 7.43
N LEU A 154 25.37 10.79 7.84
CA LEU A 154 24.98 10.94 9.24
C LEU A 154 24.26 9.70 9.79
N GLY A 155 23.95 8.71 8.93
CA GLY A 155 23.04 7.62 9.28
C GLY A 155 21.64 8.10 9.68
N LEU A 156 21.22 9.28 9.23
CA LEU A 156 19.96 9.93 9.62
C LEU A 156 18.89 9.70 8.57
N LEU A 157 17.69 9.33 9.01
CA LEU A 157 16.45 9.37 8.23
C LEU A 157 15.45 10.30 8.91
N VAL A 158 15.03 11.35 8.23
CA VAL A 158 13.82 12.12 8.60
C VAL A 158 12.66 11.51 7.84
N ALA A 159 11.87 10.68 8.52
CA ALA A 159 10.90 9.79 7.89
C ALA A 159 9.59 10.47 7.47
N GLY A 160 9.36 11.72 7.90
CA GLY A 160 8.02 12.32 7.88
C GLY A 160 7.04 11.41 8.63
N ASP A 161 5.76 11.44 8.27
CA ASP A 161 4.68 10.69 8.95
C ASP A 161 4.66 9.18 8.67
N MET A 162 5.85 8.58 8.64
CA MET A 162 6.07 7.15 8.47
C MET A 162 6.69 6.57 9.74
N GLY A 163 6.18 5.43 10.22
CA GLY A 163 6.74 4.70 11.37
C GLY A 163 6.66 5.44 12.71
N SER A 164 5.59 6.22 12.92
CA SER A 164 5.24 6.83 14.20
C SER A 164 5.03 5.77 15.29
N ASP A 165 5.44 6.05 16.53
CA ASP A 165 5.13 5.20 17.68
C ASP A 165 3.86 5.59 18.43
N ILE A 166 3.22 6.70 18.03
CA ILE A 166 1.99 7.20 18.64
C ILE A 166 0.80 7.15 17.70
N GLU A 167 1.05 6.97 16.40
CA GLU A 167 0.01 6.87 15.37
C GLU A 167 0.18 5.58 14.57
N VAL A 168 -0.95 4.95 14.25
CA VAL A 168 -0.99 3.90 13.23
C VAL A 168 -0.80 4.51 11.84
N PRO A 169 -0.39 3.71 10.83
CA PRO A 169 -0.44 4.13 9.44
C PRO A 169 -1.77 4.78 9.05
N LEU A 170 -1.71 6.02 8.55
CA LEU A 170 -2.86 6.74 8.00
C LEU A 170 -2.76 6.74 6.48
N LEU A 171 -3.75 6.15 5.83
CA LEU A 171 -3.82 6.07 4.37
C LEU A 171 -4.27 7.41 3.78
N GLU A 172 -3.65 7.76 2.65
CA GLU A 172 -3.99 8.97 1.88
C GLU A 172 -5.49 9.10 1.60
N HIS A 173 -6.02 10.30 1.82
CA HIS A 173 -7.43 10.62 1.59
C HIS A 173 -7.70 10.91 0.11
N GLY A 174 -8.95 10.70 -0.34
CA GLY A 174 -9.34 10.96 -1.73
C GLY A 174 -8.84 9.92 -2.75
N VAL A 175 -7.95 9.02 -2.35
CA VAL A 175 -7.47 7.87 -3.15
C VAL A 175 -8.29 6.61 -2.82
N PRO A 176 -8.58 5.72 -3.79
CA PRO A 176 -9.23 4.45 -3.49
C PRO A 176 -8.45 3.65 -2.42
N GLY A 177 -9.12 3.21 -1.36
CA GLY A 177 -8.50 2.51 -0.22
C GLY A 177 -7.50 1.42 -0.61
N PRO A 178 -7.85 0.48 -1.51
CA PRO A 178 -6.90 -0.53 -2.00
C PRO A 178 -5.63 0.04 -2.63
N GLN A 179 -5.73 1.15 -3.37
CA GLN A 179 -4.58 1.81 -3.97
C GLN A 179 -3.70 2.47 -2.90
N ALA A 180 -4.31 3.22 -1.97
CA ALA A 180 -3.59 3.87 -0.87
C ALA A 180 -2.86 2.84 0.01
N LEU A 181 -3.51 1.71 0.33
CA LEU A 181 -2.90 0.61 1.08
C LEU A 181 -1.65 0.06 0.37
N LEU A 182 -1.74 -0.20 -0.94
CA LEU A 182 -0.62 -0.72 -1.73
C LEU A 182 0.53 0.28 -1.82
N ALA A 183 0.23 1.56 -2.00
CA ALA A 183 1.22 2.63 -1.99
C ALA A 183 1.92 2.74 -0.62
N TYR A 184 1.18 2.54 0.48
CA TYR A 184 1.75 2.53 1.83
C TYR A 184 2.72 1.38 2.03
N HIS A 185 2.37 0.16 1.61
CA HIS A 185 3.30 -0.97 1.63
C HIS A 185 4.56 -0.71 0.79
N GLU A 186 4.43 -0.10 -0.40
CA GLU A 186 5.60 0.27 -1.21
C GLU A 186 6.50 1.27 -0.48
N GLY A 187 5.92 2.28 0.18
CA GLY A 187 6.67 3.23 1.02
C GLY A 187 7.45 2.54 2.13
N LEU A 188 6.81 1.63 2.87
CA LEU A 188 7.47 0.85 3.93
C LEU A 188 8.65 0.02 3.39
N GLU A 189 8.50 -0.65 2.25
CA GLU A 189 9.58 -1.42 1.62
C GLU A 189 10.72 -0.52 1.15
N ARG A 190 10.39 0.63 0.54
CA ARG A 190 11.38 1.60 0.06
C ARG A 190 12.22 2.15 1.22
N LEU A 191 11.60 2.53 2.33
CA LEU A 191 12.31 3.03 3.50
C LEU A 191 13.08 1.93 4.25
N ALA A 192 12.56 0.70 4.29
CA ALA A 192 13.25 -0.44 4.90
C ALA A 192 14.53 -0.84 4.15
N ALA A 193 14.60 -0.56 2.85
CA ALA A 193 15.76 -0.86 2.02
C ALA A 193 16.91 0.14 2.17
N LEU A 194 16.71 1.26 2.87
CA LEU A 194 17.73 2.29 3.08
C LEU A 194 18.84 1.80 4.02
N ALA A 195 20.09 2.10 3.67
CA ALA A 195 21.25 1.88 4.53
C ALA A 195 22.35 2.92 4.23
N PRO A 196 23.08 3.42 5.26
CA PRO A 196 22.86 3.19 6.69
C PRO A 196 21.70 4.03 7.24
N VAL A 197 21.01 3.50 8.27
CA VAL A 197 19.97 4.19 9.05
C VAL A 197 20.19 3.84 10.52
N ASP A 198 20.83 4.74 11.25
CA ASP A 198 21.20 4.60 12.66
C ASP A 198 20.29 5.44 13.57
N LEU A 199 19.82 6.59 13.07
CA LEU A 199 18.94 7.53 13.73
C LEU A 199 17.74 7.84 12.84
N VAL A 200 16.53 7.78 13.39
CA VAL A 200 15.29 8.12 12.69
C VAL A 200 14.51 9.16 13.48
N VAL A 201 14.10 10.24 12.80
CA VAL A 201 13.14 11.22 13.30
C VAL A 201 11.88 11.11 12.47
N THR A 202 10.76 10.79 13.11
CA THR A 202 9.44 10.71 12.47
C THR A 202 8.76 12.06 12.53
N GLY A 203 7.79 12.32 11.66
CA GLY A 203 7.00 13.54 11.64
C GLY A 203 6.23 13.69 12.94
N HIS A 204 5.52 12.65 13.39
CA HIS A 204 4.93 12.58 14.73
C HIS A 204 5.58 11.49 15.60
N GLY A 205 5.70 11.75 16.90
CA GLY A 205 6.19 10.78 17.89
C GLY A 205 7.67 10.93 18.24
N HIS A 206 8.30 9.85 18.68
CA HIS A 206 9.64 9.93 19.27
C HIS A 206 10.76 9.51 18.32
N VAL A 207 11.89 10.21 18.40
CA VAL A 207 13.18 9.84 17.77
C VAL A 207 13.59 8.43 18.19
N CYS A 208 14.14 7.64 17.27
CA CYS A 208 14.53 6.27 17.56
C CYS A 208 15.79 5.81 16.81
N ASP A 209 16.37 4.69 17.25
CA ASP A 209 17.51 4.07 16.58
C ASP A 209 17.09 3.14 15.43
N GLY A 210 18.04 2.72 14.59
CA GLY A 210 17.78 1.81 13.47
C GLY A 210 17.22 0.43 13.84
N ALA A 211 17.37 -0.02 15.10
CA ALA A 211 16.76 -1.27 15.56
C ALA A 211 15.29 -1.08 15.92
N MET A 212 14.94 0.04 16.55
CA MET A 212 13.57 0.43 16.83
C MET A 212 12.82 0.78 15.55
N TRP A 213 13.46 1.48 14.62
CA TRP A 213 12.90 1.79 13.30
C TRP A 213 12.35 0.53 12.60
N ARG A 214 13.16 -0.53 12.52
CA ARG A 214 12.72 -1.81 11.95
C ARG A 214 11.52 -2.41 12.68
N ARG A 215 11.47 -2.31 14.01
CA ARG A 215 10.32 -2.78 14.81
C ARG A 215 9.05 -1.97 14.53
N ARG A 216 9.17 -0.65 14.32
CA ARG A 216 8.04 0.21 13.97
C ARG A 216 7.52 -0.10 12.57
N LEU A 217 8.40 -0.26 11.58
CA LEU A 217 8.00 -0.71 10.23
C LEU A 217 7.29 -2.07 10.26
N ASP A 218 7.77 -3.01 11.08
CA ASP A 218 7.09 -4.30 11.23
C ASP A 218 5.72 -4.17 11.93
N ALA A 219 5.56 -3.24 12.87
CA ALA A 219 4.27 -2.95 13.48
C ALA A 219 3.30 -2.35 12.46
N ASP A 220 3.75 -1.41 11.64
CA ASP A 220 2.95 -0.80 10.57
C ASP A 220 2.50 -1.83 9.54
N ARG A 221 3.41 -2.70 9.07
CA ARG A 221 3.05 -3.80 8.17
C ARG A 221 1.97 -4.70 8.77
N ARG A 222 2.09 -5.08 10.05
CA ARG A 222 1.09 -5.91 10.73
C ARG A 222 -0.26 -5.21 10.83
N TYR A 223 -0.27 -3.94 11.21
CA TYR A 223 -1.50 -3.13 11.29
C TYR A 223 -2.21 -3.08 9.92
N LEU A 224 -1.47 -2.73 8.87
CA LEU A 224 -1.99 -2.67 7.49
C LEU A 224 -2.52 -4.03 7.02
N ASP A 225 -1.80 -5.12 7.31
CA ASP A 225 -2.23 -6.48 6.99
C ASP A 225 -3.50 -6.89 7.76
N ASP A 226 -3.68 -6.43 9.00
CA ASP A 226 -4.88 -6.69 9.81
C ASP A 226 -6.09 -5.94 9.26
N ILE A 227 -5.98 -4.64 8.99
CA ILE A 227 -7.09 -3.86 8.41
C ILE A 227 -7.46 -4.37 7.02
N ALA A 228 -6.46 -4.71 6.18
CA ALA A 228 -6.68 -5.23 4.84
C ALA A 228 -7.39 -6.59 4.86
N ALA A 229 -7.04 -7.45 5.82
CA ALA A 229 -7.70 -8.75 5.99
C ALA A 229 -9.07 -8.67 6.67
N GLY A 230 -9.46 -7.50 7.18
CA GLY A 230 -10.67 -7.33 8.00
C GLY A 230 -10.55 -8.00 9.38
N ARG A 231 -9.33 -8.20 9.89
CA ARG A 231 -9.11 -8.75 11.23
C ARG A 231 -9.16 -7.64 12.29
N PRO A 232 -9.60 -7.95 13.53
CA PRO A 232 -9.35 -7.07 14.65
C PRO A 232 -7.86 -6.78 14.79
N THR A 233 -7.51 -5.57 15.21
CA THR A 233 -6.15 -5.20 15.56
C THR A 233 -6.07 -4.96 17.07
N ASP A 234 -4.93 -5.29 17.67
CA ASP A 234 -4.57 -4.97 19.04
C ASP A 234 -3.48 -3.88 19.10
N ASP A 235 -3.32 -3.11 18.02
CA ASP A 235 -2.32 -2.06 17.93
C ASP A 235 -2.53 -1.03 19.05
N THR A 236 -1.49 -0.88 19.87
CA THR A 236 -1.52 -0.06 21.08
C THR A 236 -1.52 1.44 20.81
N ARG A 237 -1.44 1.86 19.55
CA ARG A 237 -1.47 3.28 19.14
C ARG A 237 -2.89 3.81 18.94
N LEU A 238 -3.90 2.95 18.87
CA LEU A 238 -5.31 3.34 18.82
C LEU A 238 -5.80 3.78 20.22
N VAL A 239 -5.28 4.90 20.72
CA VAL A 239 -5.56 5.40 22.08
C VAL A 239 -6.40 6.68 22.10
N GLU A 240 -6.41 7.42 20.99
CA GLU A 240 -7.19 8.64 20.82
C GLU A 240 -8.45 8.39 19.99
N PRO A 241 -9.61 9.00 20.30
CA PRO A 241 -10.86 8.76 19.57
C PRO A 241 -10.76 9.00 18.07
N TRP A 242 -10.00 10.00 17.64
CA TRP A 242 -9.83 10.32 16.22
C TRP A 242 -9.00 9.27 15.47
N LEU A 243 -8.09 8.56 16.15
CA LEU A 243 -7.36 7.41 15.57
C LEU A 243 -8.27 6.20 15.42
N GLU A 244 -9.20 5.98 16.37
CA GLU A 244 -10.24 4.96 16.22
C GLU A 244 -11.17 5.27 15.04
N ASP A 245 -11.56 6.54 14.87
CA ASP A 245 -12.35 7.00 13.72
C ASP A 245 -11.59 6.83 12.39
N ALA A 246 -10.29 7.13 12.37
CA ALA A 246 -9.43 6.91 11.22
C ALA A 246 -9.31 5.41 10.86
N ASP A 247 -9.08 4.54 11.85
CA ASP A 247 -9.07 3.09 11.67
C ASP A 247 -10.40 2.59 11.08
N ALA A 248 -11.52 3.04 11.64
CA ALA A 248 -12.85 2.71 11.13
C ALA A 248 -13.05 3.17 9.67
N GLY A 249 -12.60 4.37 9.34
CA GLY A 249 -12.64 4.93 7.99
C GLY A 249 -11.80 4.12 6.99
N MET A 250 -10.57 3.75 7.36
CA MET A 250 -9.70 2.90 6.54
C MET A 250 -10.29 1.51 6.34
N ARG A 251 -10.85 0.89 7.38
CA ARG A 251 -11.52 -0.42 7.26
C ARG A 251 -12.74 -0.34 6.33
N ALA A 252 -13.50 0.74 6.39
CA ALA A 252 -14.64 0.96 5.50
C ALA A 252 -14.21 1.10 4.03
N SER A 253 -13.01 1.64 3.77
CA SER A 253 -12.45 1.78 2.42
C SER A 253 -11.78 0.49 1.89
N LEU A 254 -11.59 -0.53 2.75
CA LEU A 254 -10.90 -1.79 2.43
C LEU A 254 -11.81 -3.02 2.38
N THR A 255 -13.13 -2.82 2.29
CA THR A 255 -14.06 -3.95 2.17
C THR A 255 -13.87 -4.73 0.86
N LYS A 256 -14.34 -5.99 0.82
CA LYS A 256 -14.40 -6.78 -0.43
C LYS A 256 -15.12 -6.05 -1.57
N ARG A 257 -16.04 -5.12 -1.28
CA ARG A 257 -16.71 -4.30 -2.30
C ARG A 257 -15.73 -3.32 -2.92
N GLU A 258 -15.01 -2.55 -2.10
CA GLU A 258 -14.06 -1.53 -2.55
C GLU A 258 -12.93 -2.16 -3.37
N TRP A 259 -12.36 -3.28 -2.90
CA TRP A 259 -11.39 -4.05 -3.68
C TRP A 259 -11.92 -4.51 -5.04
N ARG A 260 -13.19 -4.90 -5.15
CA ARG A 260 -13.79 -5.28 -6.44
C ARG A 260 -14.00 -4.08 -7.35
N VAL A 261 -14.32 -2.91 -6.81
CA VAL A 261 -14.46 -1.66 -7.58
C VAL A 261 -13.09 -1.28 -8.15
N TRP A 262 -12.07 -1.23 -7.30
CA TRP A 262 -10.69 -0.94 -7.71
C TRP A 262 -10.19 -1.96 -8.75
N ALA A 263 -10.34 -3.26 -8.51
CA ALA A 263 -9.91 -4.31 -9.45
C ALA A 263 -10.67 -4.33 -10.78
N ARG A 264 -11.80 -3.62 -10.91
CA ARG A 264 -12.50 -3.44 -12.20
C ARG A 264 -11.85 -2.38 -13.08
N ALA A 265 -11.19 -1.40 -12.47
CA ALA A 265 -10.49 -0.33 -13.17
C ALA A 265 -9.13 -0.78 -13.73
N LEU A 266 -8.56 -1.87 -13.18
CA LEU A 266 -7.32 -2.46 -13.69
C LEU A 266 -7.48 -2.97 -15.12
N ALA A 267 -6.42 -2.80 -15.92
CA ALA A 267 -6.34 -3.33 -17.27
C ALA A 267 -6.57 -4.85 -17.29
N SER A 268 -7.27 -5.33 -18.33
CA SER A 268 -7.42 -6.78 -18.52
C SER A 268 -6.08 -7.37 -18.98
N PRO A 269 -5.75 -8.61 -18.57
CA PRO A 269 -4.60 -9.32 -19.12
C PRO A 269 -4.71 -9.38 -20.65
N ASP A 270 -3.62 -9.06 -21.34
CA ASP A 270 -3.56 -9.18 -22.78
C ASP A 270 -3.25 -10.64 -23.20
N GLU A 271 -3.18 -10.87 -24.51
CA GLU A 271 -2.90 -12.20 -25.06
C GLU A 271 -1.47 -12.65 -24.73
N THR A 272 -0.50 -11.74 -24.65
CA THR A 272 0.90 -12.04 -24.32
C THR A 272 0.99 -12.60 -22.90
N ALA A 273 0.39 -11.90 -21.94
CA ALA A 273 0.32 -12.34 -20.55
C ALA A 273 -0.44 -13.66 -20.42
N SER A 274 -1.59 -13.79 -21.10
CA SER A 274 -2.38 -15.02 -21.07
C SER A 274 -1.62 -16.22 -21.66
N ALA A 275 -0.86 -16.02 -22.74
CA ALA A 275 0.00 -17.06 -23.32
C ALA A 275 1.07 -17.54 -22.34
N ALA A 276 1.79 -16.62 -21.68
CA ALA A 276 2.81 -16.96 -20.69
C ALA A 276 2.22 -17.74 -19.50
N VAL A 277 1.05 -17.32 -18.99
CA VAL A 277 0.35 -18.04 -17.91
C VAL A 277 -0.02 -19.45 -18.34
N ARG A 278 -0.56 -19.63 -19.56
CA ARG A 278 -0.90 -20.95 -20.12
C ARG A 278 0.32 -21.86 -20.26
N GLU A 279 1.45 -21.31 -20.70
CA GLU A 279 2.71 -22.06 -20.81
C GLU A 279 3.20 -22.52 -19.43
N GLY A 280 3.16 -21.63 -18.44
CA GLY A 280 3.49 -21.96 -17.04
C GLY A 280 2.60 -23.06 -16.49
N ILE A 281 1.28 -22.98 -16.70
CA ILE A 281 0.33 -24.02 -16.29
C ILE A 281 0.63 -25.32 -17.02
N THR A 282 0.83 -25.30 -18.34
CA THR A 282 1.14 -26.50 -19.14
C THR A 282 2.39 -27.20 -18.62
N THR A 283 3.43 -26.43 -18.29
CA THR A 283 4.68 -26.94 -17.72
C THR A 283 4.45 -27.57 -16.34
N PHE A 284 3.70 -26.89 -15.47
CA PHE A 284 3.38 -27.39 -14.12
C PHE A 284 2.54 -28.67 -14.13
N LEU A 285 1.58 -28.74 -15.05
CA LEU A 285 0.76 -29.92 -15.22
C LEU A 285 1.63 -31.05 -15.79
N GLY A 286 2.37 -30.79 -16.86
CA GLY A 286 2.89 -31.84 -17.71
C GLY A 286 1.74 -32.67 -18.27
N ARG A 287 2.00 -33.93 -18.65
CA ARG A 287 0.92 -34.89 -18.94
C ARG A 287 0.30 -35.38 -17.63
N ARG A 288 -0.83 -34.80 -17.24
CA ARG A 288 -1.64 -35.31 -16.12
C ARG A 288 -2.88 -36.03 -16.64
N PRO A 289 -2.90 -37.38 -16.67
CA PRO A 289 -4.17 -38.09 -16.75
C PRO A 289 -5.02 -37.73 -15.52
N GLY A 290 -6.34 -37.68 -15.69
CA GLY A 290 -7.30 -37.27 -14.67
C GLY A 290 -8.33 -36.25 -15.15
N VAL A 291 -9.08 -35.73 -14.18
CA VAL A 291 -10.15 -34.75 -14.32
C VAL A 291 -9.64 -33.36 -13.95
N VAL A 292 -9.56 -32.49 -14.95
CA VAL A 292 -9.22 -31.07 -14.79
C VAL A 292 -10.49 -30.24 -14.90
N ALA A 293 -10.88 -29.60 -13.79
CA ALA A 293 -11.91 -28.57 -13.81
C ALA A 293 -11.28 -27.21 -14.12
N ALA A 294 -11.83 -26.50 -15.08
CA ALA A 294 -11.37 -25.18 -15.49
C ALA A 294 -12.52 -24.17 -15.47
N TYR A 295 -12.29 -22.99 -16.05
CA TYR A 295 -13.28 -21.93 -16.16
C TYR A 295 -13.43 -21.46 -17.61
N VAL A 296 -14.56 -20.84 -17.91
CA VAL A 296 -14.74 -20.07 -19.13
C VAL A 296 -14.39 -18.61 -18.81
N PRO A 297 -13.39 -18.02 -19.47
CA PRO A 297 -12.90 -16.69 -19.12
C PRO A 297 -13.98 -15.61 -19.31
N LEU A 298 -14.08 -14.72 -18.34
CA LEU A 298 -14.89 -13.50 -18.40
C LEU A 298 -13.98 -12.27 -18.55
N PRO A 299 -14.52 -11.09 -18.92
CA PRO A 299 -13.70 -9.89 -19.10
C PRO A 299 -12.84 -9.56 -17.87
N GLY A 300 -11.53 -9.44 -18.07
CA GLY A 300 -10.54 -9.20 -17.01
C GLY A 300 -10.00 -10.47 -16.32
N GLU A 301 -10.24 -11.66 -16.88
CA GLU A 301 -9.64 -12.92 -16.47
C GLU A 301 -8.67 -13.41 -17.55
N VAL A 302 -7.68 -14.21 -17.18
CA VAL A 302 -6.72 -14.81 -18.12
C VAL A 302 -7.44 -15.74 -19.09
N ASP A 303 -7.15 -15.62 -20.39
CA ASP A 303 -7.68 -16.54 -21.40
C ASP A 303 -6.99 -17.91 -21.30
N LEU A 304 -7.80 -18.98 -21.29
CA LEU A 304 -7.34 -20.36 -21.26
C LEU A 304 -7.41 -21.04 -22.64
N ALA A 305 -7.65 -20.31 -23.73
CA ALA A 305 -7.70 -20.87 -25.07
C ALA A 305 -6.44 -21.71 -25.37
N GLY A 306 -6.62 -22.92 -25.89
CA GLY A 306 -5.52 -23.86 -26.18
C GLY A 306 -4.94 -24.59 -24.97
N LEU A 307 -5.24 -24.18 -23.73
CA LEU A 307 -4.78 -24.90 -22.53
C LEU A 307 -5.45 -26.28 -22.37
N LEU A 308 -6.55 -26.51 -23.08
CA LEU A 308 -7.32 -27.75 -22.98
C LEU A 308 -6.64 -28.95 -23.67
N ASP A 309 -5.54 -28.74 -24.40
CA ASP A 309 -4.78 -29.81 -25.09
C ASP A 309 -3.68 -30.45 -24.21
N ILE A 310 -3.67 -30.16 -22.90
CA ILE A 310 -2.69 -30.63 -21.91
C ILE A 310 -2.70 -32.15 -21.64
N GLY A 311 -3.56 -32.91 -22.31
CA GLY A 311 -3.66 -34.36 -22.17
C GLY A 311 -4.40 -34.85 -20.92
N ALA A 312 -5.34 -34.06 -20.40
CA ALA A 312 -6.29 -34.51 -19.38
C ALA A 312 -7.27 -35.55 -19.96
N ASP A 313 -7.73 -36.50 -19.13
CA ASP A 313 -8.73 -37.50 -19.54
C ASP A 313 -10.13 -36.88 -19.66
N VAL A 314 -10.42 -35.92 -18.76
CA VAL A 314 -11.67 -35.17 -18.72
C VAL A 314 -11.38 -33.72 -18.40
N ILE A 315 -11.96 -32.82 -19.20
CA ILE A 315 -12.06 -31.40 -18.87
C ILE A 315 -13.49 -31.11 -18.43
N ALA A 316 -13.64 -30.42 -17.32
CA ALA A 316 -14.93 -29.98 -16.82
C ALA A 316 -15.01 -28.45 -16.79
N LEU A 317 -16.04 -27.86 -17.41
CA LEU A 317 -16.26 -26.41 -17.48
C LEU A 317 -17.55 -26.01 -16.76
N PRO A 318 -17.62 -24.80 -16.18
CA PRO A 318 -18.79 -24.35 -15.43
C PRO A 318 -19.99 -24.12 -16.35
N CYS A 319 -21.14 -24.60 -15.91
CA CYS A 319 -22.44 -24.44 -16.57
C CYS A 319 -23.41 -23.81 -15.57
N MET A 320 -23.96 -22.63 -15.90
CA MET A 320 -25.01 -22.01 -15.11
C MET A 320 -26.35 -22.72 -15.36
N GLU A 321 -26.93 -23.21 -14.28
CA GLU A 321 -28.22 -23.91 -14.28
C GLU A 321 -29.41 -22.91 -14.24
N PRO A 322 -30.63 -23.33 -14.61
CA PRO A 322 -31.80 -22.47 -14.60
C PRO A 322 -32.10 -21.84 -13.24
N ASP A 323 -31.85 -22.57 -12.15
CA ASP A 323 -32.01 -22.11 -10.76
C ASP A 323 -30.90 -21.14 -10.30
N GLY A 324 -29.88 -20.92 -11.13
CA GLY A 324 -28.74 -20.06 -10.83
C GLY A 324 -27.60 -20.71 -10.07
N THR A 325 -27.68 -22.01 -9.79
CA THR A 325 -26.52 -22.79 -9.37
C THR A 325 -25.55 -22.98 -10.53
N VAL A 326 -24.32 -23.41 -10.21
CA VAL A 326 -23.31 -23.74 -11.22
C VAL A 326 -22.91 -25.19 -11.01
N SER A 327 -23.03 -25.98 -12.06
CA SER A 327 -22.48 -27.32 -12.15
C SER A 327 -21.23 -27.29 -13.04
N TRP A 328 -20.45 -28.37 -13.01
CA TRP A 328 -19.32 -28.56 -13.92
C TRP A 328 -19.66 -29.68 -14.89
N ARG A 329 -19.59 -29.38 -16.19
CA ARG A 329 -20.00 -30.26 -17.27
C ARG A 329 -18.79 -30.68 -18.07
N ARG A 330 -18.77 -31.95 -18.51
CA ARG A 330 -17.71 -32.44 -19.41
C ARG A 330 -17.63 -31.55 -20.65
N ASP A 331 -16.43 -31.15 -21.05
CA ASP A 331 -16.21 -30.44 -22.29
C ASP A 331 -16.14 -31.40 -23.48
N GLU A 332 -17.13 -31.33 -24.35
CA GLU A 332 -17.20 -32.08 -25.63
C GLU A 332 -17.25 -31.12 -26.83
N GLY A 333 -16.78 -29.88 -26.67
CA GLY A 333 -16.77 -28.84 -27.72
C GLY A 333 -18.15 -28.24 -28.04
N ARG A 334 -19.25 -28.82 -27.55
CA ARG A 334 -20.61 -28.28 -27.69
C ARG A 334 -20.79 -27.07 -26.76
N ARG A 335 -21.35 -25.98 -27.29
CA ARG A 335 -21.48 -24.69 -26.59
C ARG A 335 -22.92 -24.17 -26.66
N GLN A 336 -23.31 -23.40 -25.64
CA GLN A 336 -24.53 -22.58 -25.61
C GLN A 336 -24.27 -21.24 -24.91
N ARG A 337 -25.18 -20.28 -25.05
CA ARG A 337 -25.16 -19.06 -24.22
C ARG A 337 -26.02 -19.26 -22.98
N ASN A 338 -25.56 -18.74 -21.85
CA ASN A 338 -26.34 -18.70 -20.61
C ASN A 338 -27.25 -17.47 -20.55
N ARG A 339 -28.06 -17.39 -19.49
CA ARG A 339 -28.99 -16.26 -19.26
C ARG A 339 -28.31 -14.89 -19.11
N LEU A 340 -27.00 -14.86 -18.88
CA LEU A 340 -26.18 -13.65 -18.80
C LEU A 340 -25.44 -13.35 -20.11
N GLY A 341 -25.67 -14.15 -21.17
CA GLY A 341 -25.07 -13.97 -22.48
C GLY A 341 -23.66 -14.57 -22.64
N PHE A 342 -23.08 -15.15 -21.60
CA PHE A 342 -21.75 -15.78 -21.67
C PHE A 342 -21.83 -17.19 -22.26
N GLY A 343 -20.78 -17.59 -22.98
CA GLY A 343 -20.63 -18.95 -23.49
C GLY A 343 -20.39 -19.94 -22.35
N GLN A 344 -20.95 -21.14 -22.47
CA GLN A 344 -20.73 -22.26 -21.56
C GLN A 344 -20.91 -23.59 -22.32
N PRO A 345 -20.44 -24.73 -21.78
CA PRO A 345 -20.84 -26.06 -22.26
C PRO A 345 -22.37 -26.23 -22.34
N SER A 346 -22.85 -27.05 -23.26
CA SER A 346 -24.28 -27.37 -23.36
C SER A 346 -24.79 -28.04 -22.07
N ALA A 347 -25.97 -27.64 -21.60
CA ALA A 347 -26.49 -28.07 -20.29
C ALA A 347 -26.91 -29.56 -20.24
N ASP A 348 -27.05 -30.21 -21.39
CA ASP A 348 -27.33 -31.65 -21.51
C ASP A 348 -26.07 -32.52 -21.42
N LEU A 349 -24.87 -31.93 -21.41
CA LEU A 349 -23.62 -32.67 -21.23
C LEU A 349 -23.53 -33.29 -19.82
N PRO A 350 -22.78 -34.39 -19.64
CA PRO A 350 -22.65 -35.04 -18.35
C PRO A 350 -22.09 -34.10 -17.27
N VAL A 351 -22.70 -34.12 -16.08
CA VAL A 351 -22.13 -33.48 -14.87
C VAL A 351 -20.93 -34.29 -14.41
N VAL A 352 -19.84 -33.61 -14.08
CA VAL A 352 -18.69 -34.20 -13.40
C VAL A 352 -18.75 -33.78 -11.93
N ASP A 353 -18.69 -34.76 -11.02
CA ASP A 353 -18.77 -34.46 -9.59
C ASP A 353 -17.46 -33.79 -9.13
N PRO A 354 -17.52 -32.69 -8.36
CA PRO A 354 -16.32 -32.07 -7.77
C PRO A 354 -15.41 -33.01 -6.98
N VAL A 355 -15.92 -34.12 -6.45
CA VAL A 355 -15.08 -35.13 -5.77
C VAL A 355 -14.10 -35.81 -6.73
N ASP A 356 -14.39 -35.84 -8.02
CA ASP A 356 -13.55 -36.49 -9.03
C ASP A 356 -12.41 -35.58 -9.50
N PHE A 357 -12.44 -34.27 -9.17
CA PHE A 357 -11.45 -33.32 -9.68
C PHE A 357 -10.07 -33.61 -9.09
N ASP A 358 -9.11 -33.91 -9.97
CA ASP A 358 -7.69 -33.99 -9.63
C ASP A 358 -7.09 -32.58 -9.49
N LEU A 359 -7.61 -31.65 -10.30
CA LEU A 359 -7.16 -30.26 -10.33
C LEU A 359 -8.29 -29.31 -10.70
N LEU A 360 -8.31 -28.15 -10.05
CA LEU A 360 -9.24 -27.05 -10.31
C LEU A 360 -8.46 -25.77 -10.62
N LEU A 361 -8.63 -25.23 -11.83
CA LEU A 361 -8.20 -23.88 -12.20
C LEU A 361 -9.28 -22.87 -11.80
N VAL A 362 -8.91 -21.86 -11.02
CA VAL A 362 -9.84 -20.89 -10.45
C VAL A 362 -9.48 -19.48 -10.91
N PRO A 363 -10.37 -18.74 -11.61
CA PRO A 363 -10.14 -17.36 -11.97
C PRO A 363 -10.46 -16.43 -10.80
N GLY A 364 -9.76 -15.31 -10.69
CA GLY A 364 -10.01 -14.27 -9.69
C GLY A 364 -9.80 -12.87 -10.25
N ARG A 365 -10.39 -11.87 -9.59
CA ARG A 365 -10.06 -10.46 -9.87
C ARG A 365 -8.69 -10.11 -9.30
N LEU A 366 -8.45 -10.57 -8.08
CA LEU A 366 -7.20 -10.47 -7.35
C LEU A 366 -6.97 -11.76 -6.56
N PHE A 367 -5.71 -12.01 -6.26
CA PHE A 367 -5.28 -13.00 -5.27
C PHE A 367 -4.32 -12.32 -4.29
N ASP A 368 -4.18 -12.86 -3.09
CA ASP A 368 -3.09 -12.43 -2.20
C ASP A 368 -1.97 -13.47 -2.12
N HIS A 369 -0.86 -13.11 -1.48
CA HIS A 369 0.28 -14.02 -1.31
C HIS A 369 -0.04 -15.30 -0.51
N HIS A 370 -1.16 -15.30 0.23
CA HIS A 370 -1.67 -16.42 1.01
C HIS A 370 -2.75 -17.23 0.27
N GLY A 371 -2.93 -16.98 -1.02
CA GLY A 371 -3.85 -17.73 -1.87
C GLY A 371 -5.32 -17.37 -1.64
N ILE A 372 -5.62 -16.34 -0.85
CA ILE A 372 -6.99 -15.81 -0.76
C ILE A 372 -7.37 -15.22 -2.10
N ARG A 373 -8.62 -15.42 -2.48
CA ARG A 373 -9.14 -15.06 -3.78
C ARG A 373 -10.25 -14.04 -3.65
N LEU A 374 -10.14 -12.93 -4.37
CA LEU A 374 -11.26 -12.02 -4.59
C LEU A 374 -11.96 -12.35 -5.91
N GLY A 375 -13.11 -13.01 -5.83
CA GLY A 375 -13.97 -13.28 -6.98
C GLY A 375 -14.96 -12.15 -7.32
N ARG A 376 -15.83 -12.40 -8.30
CA ARG A 376 -16.90 -11.47 -8.73
C ARG A 376 -18.05 -11.28 -7.72
N GLY A 377 -18.16 -12.15 -6.71
CA GLY A 377 -19.19 -12.08 -5.67
C GLY A 377 -20.39 -13.03 -5.85
N GLY A 378 -20.36 -13.97 -6.81
CA GLY A 378 -21.46 -14.94 -7.03
C GLY A 378 -21.44 -16.18 -6.12
N GLY A 379 -20.41 -16.33 -5.26
CA GLY A 379 -20.31 -17.45 -4.32
C GLY A 379 -20.16 -18.85 -4.94
N HIS A 380 -19.88 -18.96 -6.25
CA HIS A 380 -19.85 -20.25 -6.95
C HIS A 380 -18.65 -21.11 -6.52
N TYR A 381 -17.46 -20.51 -6.47
CA TYR A 381 -16.25 -21.22 -6.05
C TYR A 381 -16.25 -21.46 -4.54
N ASP A 382 -16.79 -20.55 -3.73
CA ASP A 382 -16.85 -20.71 -2.27
C ASP A 382 -17.74 -21.91 -1.87
N ARG A 383 -18.77 -22.22 -2.69
CA ARG A 383 -19.58 -23.44 -2.57
C ARG A 383 -18.94 -24.69 -3.20
N LEU A 384 -18.04 -24.52 -4.17
CA LEU A 384 -17.35 -25.63 -4.86
C LEU A 384 -16.19 -26.18 -4.02
N LEU A 385 -15.32 -25.30 -3.51
CA LEU A 385 -14.08 -25.67 -2.84
C LEU A 385 -14.29 -26.65 -1.65
N PRO A 386 -15.38 -26.56 -0.86
CA PRO A 386 -15.74 -27.56 0.14
C PRO A 386 -16.02 -28.98 -0.35
N ARG A 387 -16.36 -29.14 -1.62
CA ARG A 387 -16.77 -30.41 -2.21
C ARG A 387 -15.64 -31.17 -2.89
N LEU A 388 -14.47 -30.54 -3.03
CA LEU A 388 -13.30 -31.17 -3.60
C LEU A 388 -12.80 -32.28 -2.69
N ARG A 389 -12.26 -33.33 -3.29
CA ARG A 389 -11.56 -34.37 -2.53
C ARG A 389 -10.29 -33.81 -1.85
N PRO A 390 -9.88 -34.37 -0.70
CA PRO A 390 -8.59 -34.05 -0.09
C PRO A 390 -7.44 -34.25 -1.08
N GLY A 391 -6.47 -33.32 -1.09
CA GLY A 391 -5.30 -33.37 -1.96
C GLY A 391 -5.54 -32.93 -3.42
N ALA A 392 -6.76 -32.55 -3.81
CA ALA A 392 -6.99 -31.91 -5.11
C ALA A 392 -6.21 -30.59 -5.19
N ALA A 393 -5.48 -30.39 -6.29
CA ALA A 393 -4.75 -29.15 -6.51
C ALA A 393 -5.73 -28.04 -6.92
N VAL A 394 -5.74 -26.94 -6.18
CA VAL A 394 -6.53 -25.74 -6.51
C VAL A 394 -5.58 -24.62 -6.91
N VAL A 395 -5.61 -24.23 -8.17
CA VAL A 395 -4.68 -23.26 -8.75
C VAL A 395 -5.44 -21.98 -9.08
N GLY A 396 -5.12 -20.89 -8.37
CA GLY A 396 -5.59 -19.56 -8.74
C GLY A 396 -4.86 -19.07 -9.99
N VAL A 397 -5.60 -18.71 -11.04
CA VAL A 397 -5.03 -18.26 -12.32
C VAL A 397 -5.20 -16.75 -12.45
N THR A 398 -4.09 -16.02 -12.60
CA THR A 398 -4.08 -14.57 -12.68
C THR A 398 -2.79 -14.05 -13.33
N VAL A 399 -2.51 -12.74 -13.22
CA VAL A 399 -1.22 -12.12 -13.59
C VAL A 399 -0.55 -11.52 -12.35
N ASP A 400 0.76 -11.30 -12.38
CA ASP A 400 1.54 -10.83 -11.22
C ASP A 400 1.02 -9.51 -10.64
N GLU A 401 0.55 -8.59 -11.49
CA GLU A 401 -0.01 -7.29 -11.13
C GLU A 401 -1.33 -7.38 -10.36
N ARG A 402 -1.93 -8.58 -10.32
CA ARG A 402 -3.19 -8.88 -9.60
C ARG A 402 -2.95 -9.71 -8.35
N ILE A 403 -1.69 -9.88 -7.96
CA ILE A 403 -1.30 -10.43 -6.66
C ILE A 403 -0.98 -9.27 -5.73
N VAL A 404 -1.72 -9.19 -4.62
CA VAL A 404 -1.56 -8.14 -3.60
C VAL A 404 -1.04 -8.72 -2.28
N PRO A 405 -0.51 -7.92 -1.35
CA PRO A 405 -0.01 -8.43 -0.08
C PRO A 405 -1.07 -9.20 0.71
N ARG A 406 -2.24 -8.57 0.88
CA ARG A 406 -3.34 -9.11 1.67
C ARG A 406 -4.70 -8.71 1.12
N LEU A 407 -5.66 -9.63 1.15
CA LEU A 407 -7.07 -9.37 0.82
C LEU A 407 -7.97 -9.56 2.04
N PRO A 408 -9.15 -8.91 2.07
CA PRO A 408 -10.16 -9.15 3.08
C PRO A 408 -10.69 -10.58 3.01
N THR A 409 -10.77 -11.24 4.17
CA THR A 409 -11.14 -12.67 4.29
C THR A 409 -12.39 -12.87 5.13
N ASP A 410 -13.25 -13.81 4.69
CA ASP A 410 -14.39 -14.33 5.45
C ASP A 410 -14.15 -15.80 5.84
N GLN A 411 -14.87 -16.31 6.84
CA GLN A 411 -14.73 -17.69 7.35
C GLN A 411 -14.93 -18.79 6.30
N HIS A 412 -15.66 -18.49 5.22
CA HIS A 412 -15.94 -19.45 4.15
C HIS A 412 -14.93 -19.37 2.99
N ASP A 413 -14.03 -18.38 2.99
CA ASP A 413 -12.98 -18.30 1.98
C ASP A 413 -11.96 -19.42 2.23
N ARG A 414 -11.64 -20.16 1.16
CA ARG A 414 -10.60 -21.19 1.20
C ARG A 414 -9.42 -20.74 0.35
N PRO A 415 -8.19 -20.80 0.88
CA PRO A 415 -7.02 -20.42 0.11
C PRO A 415 -6.79 -21.39 -1.05
N MET A 416 -6.26 -20.85 -2.14
CA MET A 416 -5.72 -21.66 -3.23
C MET A 416 -4.47 -22.40 -2.75
N THR A 417 -4.22 -23.57 -3.35
CA THR A 417 -3.00 -24.34 -3.07
C THR A 417 -1.80 -23.78 -3.84
N HIS A 418 -2.04 -23.23 -5.03
CA HIS A 418 -1.05 -22.68 -5.93
C HIS A 418 -1.59 -21.41 -6.59
N LEU A 419 -0.67 -20.57 -7.07
CA LEU A 419 -0.96 -19.44 -7.94
C LEU A 419 -0.19 -19.62 -9.25
N ALA A 420 -0.86 -19.37 -10.37
CA ALA A 420 -0.31 -19.39 -11.71
C ALA A 420 -0.35 -17.98 -12.29
N THR A 421 0.83 -17.46 -12.64
CA THR A 421 1.02 -16.17 -13.33
C THR A 421 1.97 -16.33 -14.52
N GLN A 422 2.27 -15.22 -15.21
CA GLN A 422 3.29 -15.19 -16.26
C GLN A 422 4.68 -15.60 -15.76
N SER A 423 4.93 -15.48 -14.45
CA SER A 423 6.16 -15.92 -13.80
C SER A 423 6.20 -17.43 -13.49
N GLY A 424 5.13 -18.16 -13.78
CA GLY A 424 5.00 -19.60 -13.58
C GLY A 424 4.01 -20.00 -12.48
N VAL A 425 4.00 -21.28 -12.12
CA VAL A 425 3.13 -21.81 -11.06
C VAL A 425 3.93 -22.01 -9.77
N ARG A 426 3.46 -21.40 -8.68
CA ARG A 426 4.08 -21.52 -7.35
C ARG A 426 3.08 -21.99 -6.31
N ALA A 427 3.55 -22.80 -5.36
CA ALA A 427 2.76 -23.12 -4.17
C ALA A 427 2.56 -21.87 -3.31
N VAL A 428 1.40 -21.80 -2.66
CA VAL A 428 1.08 -20.74 -1.70
C VAL A 428 1.73 -21.06 -0.35
N SER A 429 2.27 -20.04 0.32
CA SER A 429 2.91 -20.20 1.63
C SER A 429 1.89 -20.67 2.68
N GLY A 430 2.21 -21.73 3.41
CA GLY A 430 1.36 -22.28 4.48
C GLY A 430 0.43 -23.43 4.08
N PHE A 431 0.32 -23.78 2.80
CA PHE A 431 -0.36 -25.00 2.38
C PHE A 431 0.53 -26.22 2.66
N ARG A 432 0.25 -26.96 3.74
CA ARG A 432 0.83 -28.30 3.95
C ARG A 432 -0.12 -29.32 3.34
N THR A 433 0.40 -30.09 2.38
CA THR A 433 -0.29 -31.19 1.69
C THR A 433 -0.81 -32.26 2.63
#